data_AF-A0AAE2BNG5-F1
#
_entry.id   AF-A0AAE2BNG5-F1
#
_cell.length_a   1.000
_cell.length_b   1.000
_cell.length_c   1.000
_cell.angle_alpha   90.00
_cell.angle_beta   90.00
_cell.angle_gamma   90.00
#
_symmetry.space_group_name_H-M   'P 1'
#
loop_
_entity.id
_entity.type
_entity.pdbx_description
1 polymer ?
#
loop_
_entity_poly.entity_id
_entity_poly.type
_entity_poly.pdbx_seq_one_letter_code
_entity_poly.pdbx_strand_id
1 'polypeptide(L)'
;MWSSSMHLMRDSAYKLGINAFADQTNEEFKAARNGLFKVQKLSKVTPFKYENVSALPSSMDWRKKGAVTPIKDQGQCGKLLLG
;
A
#
# COMPACT_ATOMS: atom_id res chain seq x y z
N MET A 1 -2.76 -22.69 -14.29
CA MET A 1 -1.37 -23.02 -14.71
C MET A 1 -0.92 -22.11 -15.85
N TRP A 2 -1.03 -20.79 -15.71
CA TRP A 2 -0.62 -19.85 -16.76
C TRP A 2 0.18 -18.68 -16.19
N SER A 3 1.34 -18.44 -16.82
CA SER A 3 2.01 -17.14 -16.96
C SER A 3 2.94 -16.61 -15.85
N SER A 4 3.72 -17.46 -15.19
CA SER A 4 4.81 -16.97 -14.30
C SER A 4 6.03 -16.36 -15.02
N SER A 5 6.11 -16.40 -16.36
CA SER A 5 7.35 -16.02 -17.08
C SER A 5 7.39 -14.62 -17.74
N MET A 6 6.30 -13.85 -17.81
CA MET A 6 6.33 -12.62 -18.65
C MET A 6 6.63 -11.29 -17.91
N HIS A 7 6.63 -11.25 -16.57
CA HIS A 7 6.89 -10.01 -15.82
C HIS A 7 8.30 -9.88 -15.21
N LEU A 8 9.11 -10.95 -15.24
CA LEU A 8 10.46 -10.94 -14.66
C LEU A 8 11.53 -10.32 -15.58
N MET A 9 11.18 -9.97 -16.82
CA MET A 9 12.12 -9.56 -17.88
C MET A 9 11.94 -8.10 -18.35
N ARG A 10 11.45 -7.22 -17.48
CA ARG A 10 11.51 -5.76 -17.70
C ARG A 10 12.55 -5.19 -16.75
N ASP A 11 13.46 -4.35 -17.25
CA ASP A 11 14.41 -3.58 -16.44
C ASP A 11 13.64 -2.56 -15.59
N SER A 12 13.07 -3.06 -14.49
CA SER A 12 12.23 -2.32 -13.57
C SER A 12 13.01 -2.14 -12.28
N ALA A 13 12.87 -0.98 -11.65
CA ALA A 13 13.48 -0.70 -10.35
C ALA A 13 12.94 -1.58 -9.20
N TYR A 14 12.03 -2.52 -9.48
CA TYR A 14 11.44 -3.45 -8.54
C TYR A 14 11.43 -4.88 -9.09
N LYS A 15 11.42 -5.85 -8.19
CA LYS A 15 11.33 -7.27 -8.50
C LYS A 15 10.07 -7.85 -7.87
N LEU A 16 9.44 -8.78 -8.58
CA LEU A 16 8.32 -9.57 -8.07
C LEU A 16 8.83 -10.94 -7.62
N GLY A 17 8.14 -11.54 -6.65
CA GLY A 17 8.46 -12.86 -6.12
C GLY A 17 7.23 -13.51 -5.52
N ILE A 18 7.31 -14.83 -5.33
CA ILE A 18 6.27 -15.61 -4.66
C ILE A 18 6.10 -15.10 -3.23
N ASN A 19 4.86 -14.81 -2.85
CA ASN A 19 4.49 -14.34 -1.52
C ASN A 19 3.15 -15.00 -1.09
N ALA A 20 2.61 -14.59 0.07
CA ALA A 20 1.38 -15.14 0.65
C ALA A 20 0.10 -14.99 -0.20
N PHE A 21 0.18 -14.31 -1.35
CA PHE A 21 -0.93 -14.06 -2.27
C PHE A 21 -0.69 -14.63 -3.67
N ALA A 22 0.36 -15.43 -3.86
CA ALA A 22 0.74 -15.95 -5.18
C ALA A 22 -0.28 -16.95 -5.77
N ASP A 23 -1.20 -17.47 -4.94
CA ASP A 23 -2.29 -18.35 -5.32
C ASP A 23 -3.59 -17.60 -5.69
N GLN A 24 -3.65 -16.29 -5.43
CA GLN A 24 -4.83 -15.47 -5.70
C GLN A 24 -4.74 -14.78 -7.06
N THR A 25 -5.88 -14.68 -7.74
CA THR A 25 -6.06 -13.77 -8.86
C THR A 25 -6.05 -12.32 -8.38
N ASN A 26 -5.79 -11.38 -9.29
CA ASN A 26 -5.81 -9.95 -8.96
C ASN A 26 -7.19 -9.49 -8.48
N GLU A 27 -8.25 -10.07 -9.03
CA GLU A 27 -9.65 -9.79 -8.70
C GLU A 27 -9.96 -10.24 -7.27
N GLU A 28 -9.54 -11.46 -6.90
CA GLU A 28 -9.68 -11.99 -5.54
C GLU A 28 -8.91 -11.15 -4.52
N PHE A 29 -7.66 -10.79 -4.83
CA PHE A 29 -6.84 -9.98 -3.95
C PHE A 29 -7.47 -8.60 -3.70
N LYS A 30 -7.94 -7.92 -4.75
CA LYS A 30 -8.62 -6.62 -4.63
C LYS A 30 -9.89 -6.74 -3.80
N ALA A 31 -10.72 -7.76 -4.06
CA ALA A 31 -11.97 -7.95 -3.33
C ALA A 31 -11.73 -8.22 -1.84
N ALA A 32 -10.70 -9.00 -1.48
CA ALA A 32 -10.42 -9.36 -0.09
C ALA A 32 -9.72 -8.25 0.71
N ARG A 33 -8.85 -7.44 0.08
CA ARG A 33 -7.90 -6.58 0.80
C ARG A 33 -8.01 -5.08 0.52
N ASN A 34 -8.67 -4.66 -0.56
CA ASN A 34 -8.72 -3.25 -1.00
C ASN A 34 -10.08 -2.55 -0.79
N GLY A 35 -11.06 -3.16 -0.14
CA GLY A 35 -12.43 -2.63 -0.11
C GLY A 35 -12.71 -1.51 0.91
N LEU A 36 -11.76 -1.14 1.79
CA LEU A 36 -11.94 -0.01 2.72
C LEU A 36 -11.23 1.27 2.22
N PHE A 37 -11.75 1.87 1.16
CA PHE A 37 -11.40 3.25 0.79
C PHE A 37 -12.48 4.22 1.29
N LYS A 38 -12.25 4.83 2.46
CA LYS A 38 -13.07 5.96 2.90
C LYS A 38 -12.60 7.22 2.20
N VAL A 39 -13.19 7.56 1.05
CA VAL A 39 -13.08 8.91 0.49
C VAL A 39 -13.88 9.84 1.41
N GLN A 40 -13.20 10.46 2.37
CA GLN A 40 -13.82 11.50 3.19
C GLN A 40 -14.01 12.73 2.28
N LYS A 41 -15.27 13.15 2.10
CA LYS A 41 -15.54 14.48 1.53
C LYS A 41 -14.99 15.50 2.51
N LEU A 42 -13.85 16.12 2.19
CA LEU A 42 -13.26 17.16 3.02
C LEU A 42 -14.25 18.33 3.10
N SER A 43 -14.81 18.58 4.28
CA SER A 43 -15.78 19.65 4.49
C SER A 43 -15.12 21.02 4.75
N LYS A 44 -13.82 21.06 5.06
CA LYS A 44 -13.02 22.27 5.24
C LYS A 44 -11.56 22.04 4.85
N VAL A 45 -11.02 22.93 4.02
CA VAL A 45 -9.57 23.00 3.74
C VAL A 45 -8.95 23.93 4.78
N THR A 46 -8.15 23.37 5.69
CA THR A 46 -7.32 24.16 6.60
C THR A 46 -5.92 24.33 6.01
N PRO A 47 -5.24 25.48 6.22
CA PRO A 47 -3.86 25.65 5.80
C PRO A 47 -2.95 24.56 6.37
N PHE A 48 -1.96 24.13 5.58
CA PHE A 48 -0.98 23.14 6.03
C PHE A 48 0.02 23.79 7.00
N LYS A 49 0.06 23.29 8.24
CA LYS A 49 0.85 23.91 9.33
C LYS A 49 2.36 24.05 9.05
N TYR A 50 2.93 23.16 8.25
CA TYR A 50 4.38 23.06 8.05
C TYR A 50 4.84 23.54 6.66
N GLU A 51 4.04 24.38 6.00
CA GLU A 51 4.31 24.88 4.64
C GLU A 51 5.66 25.60 4.52
N ASN A 52 6.08 26.32 5.56
CA ASN A 52 7.28 27.16 5.54
C ASN A 52 8.53 26.51 6.16
N VAL A 53 8.55 25.18 6.32
CA VAL A 53 9.74 24.48 6.85
C VAL A 53 10.78 24.32 5.75
N SER A 54 11.96 24.95 5.90
CA SER A 54 13.01 24.99 4.88
C SER A 54 14.19 24.03 5.14
N ALA A 55 14.42 23.62 6.38
CA ALA A 55 15.51 22.71 6.76
C ALA A 55 14.99 21.26 6.89
N LEU A 56 15.12 20.47 5.83
CA LEU A 56 14.71 19.07 5.80
C LEU A 56 15.91 18.14 5.53
N PRO A 57 15.93 16.93 6.13
CA PRO A 57 16.96 15.94 5.83
C PRO A 57 16.81 15.39 4.41
N SER A 58 17.89 14.89 3.81
CA SER A 58 17.88 14.24 2.50
C SER A 58 17.11 12.91 2.47
N SER A 59 16.94 12.27 3.64
CA SER A 59 16.12 11.07 3.80
C SER A 59 15.54 10.99 5.22
N MET A 60 14.35 10.41 5.34
CA MET A 60 13.65 10.25 6.62
C MET A 60 13.07 8.84 6.73
N ASP A 61 13.41 8.12 7.80
CA ASP A 61 12.82 6.82 8.15
C ASP A 61 12.34 6.85 9.60
N TRP A 62 11.01 6.92 9.79
CA TRP A 62 10.37 6.96 11.10
C TRP A 62 10.56 5.67 11.91
N ARG A 63 10.84 4.54 11.24
CA ARG A 63 11.11 3.26 11.92
C ARG A 63 12.39 3.36 12.75
N LYS A 64 13.42 4.03 12.19
CA LYS A 64 14.68 4.30 12.89
C LYS A 64 14.54 5.27 14.06
N LYS A 65 13.38 5.94 14.18
CA LYS A 65 13.06 6.86 15.28
C LYS A 65 12.14 6.22 16.34
N GLY A 66 11.79 4.94 16.19
CA GLY A 66 10.90 4.24 17.12
C GLY A 66 9.44 4.70 17.07
N ALA A 67 9.06 5.47 16.05
CA ALA A 67 7.70 6.01 15.90
C ALA A 67 6.74 5.06 15.18
N VAL A 68 7.22 3.91 14.69
CA VAL A 68 6.46 2.96 13.86
C VAL A 68 6.40 1.61 14.58
N THR A 69 5.18 1.09 14.77
CA THR A 69 4.95 -0.25 15.34
C THR A 69 5.27 -1.36 14.31
N PRO A 70 5.38 -2.64 14.73
CA PRO A 70 5.47 -3.76 13.80
C PRO A 70 4.34 -3.77 12.76
N ILE A 71 4.62 -4.34 11.58
CA ILE A 71 3.62 -4.56 10.53
C ILE A 71 2.52 -5.48 11.05
N LYS A 72 1.26 -5.13 10.79
CA LYS A 72 0.06 -5.91 11.16
C LYS A 72 -0.55 -6.59 9.94
N ASP A 73 -1.36 -7.62 10.17
CA ASP A 73 -2.20 -8.25 9.14
C ASP A 73 -3.66 -7.80 9.32
N GLN A 74 -4.26 -7.23 8.28
CA GLN A 74 -5.66 -6.80 8.26
C GLN A 74 -6.66 -7.97 8.12
N GLY A 75 -6.18 -9.18 7.81
CA GLY A 75 -7.02 -10.32 7.48
C GLY A 75 -8.03 -10.01 6.37
N GLN A 76 -9.25 -10.52 6.51
CA GLN A 76 -10.35 -10.30 5.55
C GLN A 76 -11.16 -9.02 5.84
N CYS A 77 -10.68 -8.14 6.73
CA CYS A 77 -11.37 -6.91 7.05
C CYS A 77 -11.31 -5.93 5.87
N GLY A 78 -12.45 -5.28 5.57
CA GLY A 78 -12.57 -4.38 4.42
C GLY A 78 -12.76 -5.11 3.09
N LYS A 79 -13.23 -6.37 3.09
CA LYS A 79 -13.63 -7.09 1.88
C LYS A 79 -14.76 -6.36 1.14
N LEU A 80 -14.62 -6.18 -0.17
CA LEU A 80 -15.72 -5.80 -1.06
C LEU A 80 -16.61 -7.03 -1.28
N LEU A 81 -17.92 -6.90 -1.02
CA LEU A 81 -18.88 -7.90 -1.48
C LEU A 81 -19.06 -7.68 -2.98
N LEU A 82 -18.47 -8.57 -3.79
CA LEU A 82 -18.84 -8.72 -5.19
C LEU A 82 -20.24 -9.36 -5.19
N GLY A 83 -21.26 -8.53 -5.37
CA GLY A 83 -22.61 -8.94 -5.74
C GLY A 83 -22.80 -8.76 -7.23
#